data_AF-A0A9L0RB85-F1
#
_entry.id   AF-A0A9L0RB85-F1
#
_cell.length_a   1.000
_cell.length_b   1.000
_cell.length_c   1.000
_cell.angle_alpha   90.00
_cell.angle_beta   90.00
_cell.angle_gamma   90.00
#
_symmetry.space_group_name_H-M   'P 1'
#
loop_
_entity.id
_entity.type
_entity.pdbx_description
1 polymer ?
#
loop_
_entity_poly.entity_id
_entity_poly.type
_entity_poly.pdbx_seq_one_letter_code
_entity_poly.pdbx_strand_id
1 'polypeptide(L)'
;MASTASGLPPGRSVTAGIIIVGDEILKGHTQDTNTYFLCRTLRSLGVQVCRVSVVPDEVAIIAAEVTSFSSRFTHVLTAGGIGPTHDDVTFEAVAQAFGDELKPHPELEAAIKALGGKGWEKLSLVPSSARLHYGTDPHTGCPFRFPLVSVRNVYLLPGIPELLRRVLEGLKGLFQNTAVQFHLRELYVAANEASIAPILAQAQAHFGRRLGLGSYPDWGSNYYQVKLTLDSEEEGPLEECLAYLTAHLPQGSLVPYTPNAVEQASEAVYKLTESGNALMLKNPSRSCMSAASPLSLSWSSFYRTPSRGTICRCCRLKVT
;
A
#
# COMPACT_ATOMS: atom_id res chain seq x y z
N MET A 1 -23.40 -24.26 12.01
CA MET A 1 -24.18 -23.12 12.52
C MET A 1 -23.30 -21.88 12.37
N ALA A 2 -23.70 -20.98 11.47
CA ALA A 2 -22.92 -19.79 11.13
C ALA A 2 -22.94 -18.80 12.31
N SER A 3 -21.75 -18.54 12.86
CA SER A 3 -21.55 -17.53 13.91
C SER A 3 -21.75 -16.15 13.28
N THR A 4 -22.87 -15.52 13.63
CA THR A 4 -23.18 -14.14 13.31
C THR A 4 -22.06 -13.22 13.78
N ALA A 5 -21.52 -12.44 12.83
CA ALA A 5 -20.64 -11.33 13.11
C ALA A 5 -21.33 -10.40 14.11
N SER A 6 -20.68 -10.17 15.24
CA SER A 6 -21.13 -9.19 16.23
C SER A 6 -20.99 -7.80 15.60
N GLY A 7 -22.09 -7.26 15.07
CA GLY A 7 -22.12 -5.92 14.51
C GLY A 7 -21.68 -4.90 15.56
N LEU A 8 -20.63 -4.13 15.24
CA LEU A 8 -20.25 -2.95 16.01
C LEU A 8 -21.41 -1.95 16.01
N PRO A 9 -21.68 -1.26 17.13
CA PRO A 9 -22.73 -0.25 17.20
C PRO A 9 -22.47 0.86 16.17
N PRO A 10 -23.53 1.37 15.50
CA PRO A 10 -23.40 2.43 14.51
C PRO A 10 -22.81 3.68 15.17
N GLY A 11 -21.68 4.17 14.64
CA GLY A 11 -21.07 5.44 15.04
C GLY A 11 -19.67 5.38 15.67
N ARG A 12 -19.05 4.20 15.85
CA ARG A 12 -17.65 4.11 16.28
C ARG A 12 -16.75 3.85 15.07
N SER A 13 -15.85 4.79 14.75
CA SER A 13 -14.83 4.57 13.73
C SER A 13 -14.02 3.30 14.06
N VAL A 14 -13.84 2.44 13.06
CA VAL A 14 -12.99 1.25 13.22
C VAL A 14 -11.55 1.72 13.27
N THR A 15 -10.88 1.45 14.38
CA THR A 15 -9.51 1.92 14.64
C THR A 15 -8.53 0.78 14.66
N ALA A 16 -7.28 1.06 14.29
CA ALA A 16 -6.18 0.12 14.37
C ALA A 16 -4.98 0.71 15.12
N GLY A 17 -4.31 -0.15 15.89
CA GLY A 17 -2.96 0.07 16.39
C GLY A 17 -1.99 -0.92 15.74
N ILE A 18 -0.80 -0.46 15.39
CA ILE A 18 0.24 -1.31 14.79
C ILE A 18 1.41 -1.41 15.77
N ILE A 19 1.91 -2.63 15.98
CA ILE A 19 3.11 -2.90 16.78
C ILE A 19 4.12 -3.58 15.87
N ILE A 20 5.19 -2.88 15.52
CA ILE A 20 6.34 -3.46 14.81
C ILE A 20 7.28 -4.04 15.86
N VAL A 21 7.58 -5.32 15.73
CA VAL A 21 8.48 -6.06 16.63
C VAL A 21 9.74 -6.37 15.85
N GLY A 22 10.87 -5.82 16.30
CA GLY A 22 12.14 -6.04 15.63
C GLY A 22 13.23 -5.07 16.07
N ASP A 23 14.25 -5.62 16.71
CA ASP A 23 15.46 -4.94 17.12
C ASP A 23 16.19 -4.22 15.96
N GLU A 24 16.15 -4.80 14.76
CA GLU A 24 16.78 -4.27 13.55
C GLU A 24 16.13 -2.97 13.06
N ILE A 25 14.83 -2.78 13.34
CA ILE A 25 14.13 -1.53 13.06
C ILE A 25 14.61 -0.45 14.04
N LEU A 26 14.69 -0.78 15.34
CA LEU A 26 15.18 0.15 16.37
C LEU A 26 16.64 0.54 16.17
N LYS A 27 17.47 -0.39 15.69
CA LYS A 27 18.88 -0.16 15.36
C LYS A 27 19.06 0.59 14.04
N GLY A 28 18.00 0.79 13.25
CA GLY A 28 18.04 1.46 11.95
C GLY A 28 18.77 0.65 10.87
N HIS A 29 18.96 -0.66 11.06
CA HIS A 29 19.58 -1.54 10.07
C HIS A 29 18.62 -1.83 8.91
N THR A 30 17.33 -1.85 9.20
CA THR A 30 16.27 -2.12 8.24
C THR A 30 15.28 -0.96 8.26
N GLN A 31 14.96 -0.43 7.08
CA GLN A 31 13.91 0.57 6.95
C GLN A 31 12.54 -0.10 7.10
N ASP A 32 11.73 0.40 8.02
CA ASP A 32 10.35 -0.08 8.18
C ASP A 32 9.48 0.33 6.99
N THR A 33 9.22 -0.64 6.11
CA THR A 33 8.26 -0.51 5.00
C THR A 33 6.90 -1.13 5.30
N ASN A 34 6.81 -1.90 6.39
CA ASN A 34 5.58 -2.58 6.81
C ASN A 34 4.57 -1.58 7.33
N THR A 35 4.98 -0.64 8.18
CA THR A 35 4.09 0.42 8.68
C THR A 35 3.46 1.20 7.54
N TYR A 36 4.26 1.63 6.56
CA TYR A 36 3.75 2.36 5.40
C TYR A 36 2.68 1.56 4.64
N PHE A 37 2.96 0.28 4.36
CA PHE A 37 2.01 -0.60 3.67
C PHE A 37 0.74 -0.83 4.50
N LEU A 38 0.87 -1.14 5.79
CA LEU A 38 -0.25 -1.38 6.70
C LEU A 38 -1.16 -0.14 6.80
N CYS A 39 -0.59 1.05 7.00
CA CYS A 39 -1.34 2.30 7.06
C CYS A 39 -2.12 2.57 5.78
N ARG A 40 -1.50 2.39 4.61
CA ARG A 40 -2.19 2.58 3.33
C ARG A 40 -3.29 1.56 3.10
N THR A 41 -3.02 0.29 3.37
CA THR A 41 -4.00 -0.78 3.16
C THR A 41 -5.18 -0.62 4.11
N LEU A 42 -4.95 -0.46 5.42
CA LEU A 42 -6.03 -0.29 6.40
C LEU A 42 -6.88 0.95 6.10
N ARG A 43 -6.25 2.06 5.69
CA ARG A 43 -6.98 3.25 5.24
C ARG A 43 -7.88 2.93 4.03
N SER A 44 -7.40 2.19 3.04
CA SER A 44 -8.24 1.78 1.89
C SER A 44 -9.42 0.87 2.30
N LEU A 45 -9.33 0.22 3.46
CA LEU A 45 -10.36 -0.65 4.02
C LEU A 45 -11.32 0.12 4.96
N GLY A 46 -11.22 1.44 5.08
CA GLY A 46 -12.06 2.23 5.98
C GLY A 46 -11.66 2.11 7.46
N VAL A 47 -10.41 1.73 7.74
CA VAL A 47 -9.86 1.61 9.10
C VAL A 47 -8.87 2.73 9.39
N GLN A 48 -9.10 3.46 10.48
CA GLN A 48 -8.22 4.53 10.93
C GLN A 48 -7.07 3.96 11.76
N VAL A 49 -5.84 4.07 11.27
CA VAL A 49 -4.66 3.77 12.11
C VAL A 49 -4.41 4.94 13.05
N CYS A 50 -4.49 4.69 14.36
CA CYS A 50 -4.39 5.73 15.38
C CYS A 50 -3.00 5.80 16.02
N ARG A 51 -2.26 4.68 16.05
CA ARG A 51 -0.93 4.63 16.67
C ARG A 51 -0.11 3.51 16.05
N VAL A 52 1.18 3.80 15.87
CA VAL A 52 2.21 2.81 15.55
C VAL A 52 3.23 2.83 16.69
N SER A 53 3.68 1.66 17.12
CA SER A 53 4.76 1.48 18.10
C SER A 53 5.79 0.53 17.52
N VAL A 54 7.08 0.81 17.76
CA VAL A 54 8.18 -0.08 17.41
C VAL A 54 8.82 -0.53 18.71
N VAL A 55 8.93 -1.83 18.94
CA VAL A 55 9.39 -2.42 20.20
C VAL A 55 10.48 -3.47 19.95
N PRO A 56 11.39 -3.68 20.92
CA PRO A 56 12.41 -4.73 20.83
C PRO A 56 11.78 -6.12 20.93
N ASP A 57 12.55 -7.14 20.57
CA ASP A 57 12.20 -8.57 20.68
C ASP A 57 12.22 -9.06 22.14
N GLU A 58 11.48 -8.37 23.00
CA GLU A 58 11.41 -8.64 24.44
C GLU A 58 9.96 -8.94 24.86
N VAL A 59 9.74 -10.16 25.38
CA VAL A 59 8.42 -10.68 25.75
C VAL A 59 7.63 -9.70 26.63
N ALA A 60 8.25 -9.16 27.68
CA ALA A 60 7.57 -8.28 28.63
C ALA A 60 7.17 -6.94 28.00
N ILE A 61 7.99 -6.39 27.10
CA ILE A 61 7.72 -5.12 26.43
C ILE A 61 6.61 -5.30 25.40
N ILE A 62 6.71 -6.33 24.55
CA ILE A 62 5.68 -6.66 23.57
C ILE A 62 4.35 -6.93 24.28
N ALA A 63 4.35 -7.71 25.37
CA ALA A 63 3.14 -8.04 26.12
C ALA A 63 2.46 -6.78 26.68
N ALA A 64 3.23 -5.86 27.29
CA ALA A 64 2.70 -4.61 27.82
C ALA A 64 2.08 -3.73 26.72
N GLU A 65 2.75 -3.62 25.57
CA GLU A 65 2.26 -2.82 24.44
C GLU A 65 1.00 -3.45 23.83
N VAL A 66 0.97 -4.79 23.68
CA VAL A 66 -0.21 -5.55 23.23
C VAL A 66 -1.40 -5.33 24.17
N THR A 67 -1.22 -5.46 25.49
CA THR A 67 -2.29 -5.22 26.47
C THR A 67 -2.83 -3.79 26.36
N SER A 68 -1.93 -2.80 26.26
CA SER A 68 -2.28 -1.39 26.10
C SER A 68 -3.07 -1.14 24.82
N PHE A 69 -2.58 -1.64 23.68
CA PHE A 69 -3.21 -1.44 22.37
C PHE A 69 -4.55 -2.16 22.24
N SER A 70 -4.63 -3.41 22.71
CA SER A 70 -5.84 -4.24 22.63
C SER A 70 -7.02 -3.60 23.35
N SER A 71 -6.76 -2.88 24.46
CA SER A 71 -7.79 -2.15 25.20
C SER A 71 -8.29 -0.86 24.53
N ARG A 72 -7.51 -0.30 23.59
CA ARG A 72 -7.75 1.05 23.02
C ARG A 72 -8.29 1.01 21.60
N PHE A 73 -7.87 0.03 20.80
CA PHE A 73 -8.14 -0.01 19.36
C PHE A 73 -9.05 -1.19 18.98
N THR A 74 -9.80 -1.05 17.89
CA THR A 74 -10.65 -2.13 17.38
C THR A 74 -9.82 -3.32 16.90
N HIS A 75 -8.74 -3.05 16.18
CA HIS A 75 -7.78 -4.06 15.72
C HIS A 75 -6.36 -3.71 16.19
N VAL A 76 -5.57 -4.72 16.54
CA VAL A 76 -4.14 -4.58 16.81
C VAL A 76 -3.41 -5.50 15.84
N LEU A 77 -2.47 -4.95 15.07
CA LEU A 77 -1.67 -5.72 14.13
C LEU A 77 -0.23 -5.72 14.64
N THR A 78 0.33 -6.90 14.91
CA THR A 78 1.76 -7.03 15.13
C THR A 78 2.45 -7.41 13.82
N ALA A 79 3.66 -6.94 13.58
CA ALA A 79 4.48 -7.36 12.45
C ALA A 79 5.90 -7.66 12.92
N GLY A 80 6.34 -8.92 12.77
CA GLY A 80 7.65 -9.38 13.23
C GLY A 80 7.58 -10.33 14.41
N GLY A 81 8.73 -10.94 14.74
CA GLY A 81 8.92 -11.82 15.89
C GLY A 81 8.04 -13.08 15.95
N ILE A 82 7.62 -13.64 14.80
CA ILE A 82 6.78 -14.86 14.72
C ILE A 82 7.44 -15.99 13.93
N GLY A 83 8.72 -15.87 13.58
CA GLY A 83 9.47 -16.91 12.90
C GLY A 83 9.94 -18.05 13.83
N PRO A 84 10.81 -18.94 13.32
CA PRO A 84 11.30 -20.08 14.08
C PRO A 84 12.50 -19.77 14.98
N THR A 85 13.09 -18.58 14.94
CA THR A 85 14.33 -18.28 15.67
C THR A 85 14.05 -17.96 17.15
N HIS A 86 15.10 -17.85 17.96
CA HIS A 86 14.98 -17.74 19.42
C HIS A 86 14.48 -16.35 19.86
N ASP A 87 14.80 -15.33 19.09
CA ASP A 87 14.36 -13.94 19.18
C ASP A 87 12.92 -13.73 18.69
N ASP A 88 12.33 -14.68 17.93
CA ASP A 88 10.92 -14.61 17.53
C ASP A 88 9.96 -14.90 18.71
N VAL A 89 9.69 -13.91 19.56
CA VAL A 89 8.99 -14.11 20.84
C VAL A 89 7.56 -13.55 20.91
N THR A 90 6.96 -13.20 19.78
CA THR A 90 5.66 -12.49 19.75
C THR A 90 4.50 -13.39 20.16
N PHE A 91 4.52 -14.69 19.86
CA PHE A 91 3.47 -15.60 20.34
C PHE A 91 3.51 -15.73 21.86
N GLU A 92 4.70 -15.85 22.45
CA GLU A 92 4.95 -15.89 23.89
C GLU A 92 4.48 -14.59 24.56
N ALA A 93 4.80 -13.44 23.95
CA ALA A 93 4.39 -12.14 24.46
C ALA A 93 2.86 -11.95 24.43
N VAL A 94 2.20 -12.36 23.35
CA VAL A 94 0.74 -12.30 23.26
C VAL A 94 0.08 -13.27 24.24
N ALA A 95 0.66 -14.45 24.46
CA ALA A 95 0.21 -15.37 25.51
C ALA A 95 0.29 -14.70 26.89
N GLN A 96 1.43 -14.10 27.22
CA GLN A 96 1.63 -13.37 28.47
C GLN A 96 0.66 -12.19 28.63
N ALA A 97 0.41 -11.42 27.56
CA ALA A 97 -0.47 -10.26 27.57
C ALA A 97 -1.92 -10.60 27.95
N PHE A 98 -2.37 -11.82 27.67
CA PHE A 98 -3.74 -12.27 27.89
C PHE A 98 -3.90 -13.36 28.95
N GLY A 99 -2.80 -13.82 29.55
CA GLY A 99 -2.81 -14.90 30.54
C GLY A 99 -3.08 -16.27 29.91
N ASP A 100 -2.72 -16.45 28.65
CA ASP A 100 -2.89 -17.69 27.89
C ASP A 100 -1.69 -18.64 28.10
N GLU A 101 -1.95 -19.93 27.98
CA GLU A 101 -0.88 -20.93 27.89
C GLU A 101 -0.44 -21.12 26.43
N LEU A 102 0.85 -21.25 26.18
CA LEU A 102 1.38 -21.54 24.85
C LEU A 102 1.29 -23.05 24.58
N LYS A 103 0.58 -23.47 23.52
CA LYS A 103 0.38 -24.88 23.19
C LYS A 103 0.54 -25.15 21.69
N PRO A 104 0.99 -26.35 21.32
CA PRO A 104 0.93 -26.78 19.93
C PRO A 104 -0.53 -26.78 19.43
N HIS A 105 -0.78 -26.11 18.32
CA HIS A 105 -2.08 -26.16 17.65
C HIS A 105 -2.10 -27.30 16.62
N PRO A 106 -3.04 -28.27 16.70
CA PRO A 106 -3.05 -29.45 15.83
C PRO A 106 -3.03 -29.13 14.33
N GLU A 107 -3.78 -28.11 13.89
CA GLU A 107 -3.79 -27.69 12.49
C GLU A 107 -2.45 -27.10 12.02
N LEU A 108 -1.74 -26.36 12.88
CA LEU A 108 -0.43 -25.81 12.56
C LEU A 108 0.63 -26.91 12.51
N GLU A 109 0.59 -27.86 13.44
CA GLU A 109 1.45 -29.04 13.40
C GLU A 109 1.27 -29.84 12.11
N ALA A 110 0.02 -30.04 11.67
CA ALA A 110 -0.29 -30.71 10.42
C ALA A 110 0.25 -29.94 9.20
N ALA A 111 0.06 -28.62 9.18
CA ALA A 111 0.56 -27.75 8.12
C ALA A 111 2.10 -27.77 8.03
N ILE A 112 2.80 -27.71 9.16
CA ILE A 112 4.27 -27.76 9.24
C ILE A 112 4.80 -29.12 8.76
N LYS A 113 4.16 -30.23 9.17
CA LYS A 113 4.52 -31.57 8.71
C LYS A 113 4.36 -31.70 7.20
N ALA A 114 3.28 -31.15 6.63
CA ALA A 114 3.04 -31.17 5.18
C ALA A 114 4.08 -30.37 4.37
N LEU A 115 4.77 -29.41 4.99
CA LEU A 115 5.82 -28.61 4.35
C LEU A 115 7.23 -29.26 4.42
N GLY A 116 7.35 -30.50 4.96
CA GLY A 116 8.61 -31.25 5.01
C GLY A 116 9.44 -31.03 6.29
N GLY A 117 8.76 -30.71 7.40
CA GLY A 117 9.31 -30.06 8.59
C GLY A 117 10.50 -30.70 9.31
N LYS A 118 11.58 -29.92 9.41
CA LYS A 118 12.48 -29.82 10.57
C LYS A 118 12.77 -28.34 10.81
N GLY A 119 12.75 -27.88 12.06
CA GLY A 119 13.12 -26.51 12.46
C GLY A 119 11.98 -25.48 12.41
N TRP A 120 10.74 -25.92 12.22
CA TRP A 120 9.54 -25.05 12.18
C TRP A 120 8.55 -25.35 13.31
N GLU A 121 8.90 -26.26 14.22
CA GLU A 121 8.04 -26.77 15.29
C GLU A 121 7.54 -25.64 16.21
N LYS A 122 8.38 -24.62 16.44
CA LYS A 122 8.04 -23.43 17.22
C LYS A 122 6.79 -22.71 16.68
N LEU A 123 6.58 -22.69 15.36
CA LEU A 123 5.41 -22.04 14.76
C LEU A 123 4.07 -22.71 15.09
N SER A 124 4.10 -23.96 15.58
CA SER A 124 2.89 -24.62 16.07
C SER A 124 2.49 -24.15 17.47
N LEU A 125 3.44 -23.62 18.25
CA LEU A 125 3.23 -23.15 19.60
C LEU A 125 2.59 -21.76 19.57
N VAL A 126 1.29 -21.71 19.82
CA VAL A 126 0.50 -20.47 19.81
C VAL A 126 -0.30 -20.35 21.11
N PRO A 127 -0.77 -19.13 21.47
CA PRO A 127 -1.62 -18.95 22.63
C PRO A 127 -2.87 -19.83 22.57
N SER A 128 -3.29 -20.42 23.69
CA SER A 128 -4.38 -21.40 23.73
C SER A 128 -5.73 -20.89 23.22
N SER A 129 -5.99 -19.59 23.28
CA SER A 129 -7.21 -18.96 22.74
C SER A 129 -7.07 -18.47 21.29
N ALA A 130 -5.97 -18.84 20.62
CA ALA A 130 -5.70 -18.44 19.24
C ALA A 130 -6.79 -18.91 18.27
N ARG A 131 -7.07 -18.05 17.29
CA ARG A 131 -7.91 -18.33 16.14
C ARG A 131 -7.08 -18.27 14.87
N LEU A 132 -7.27 -19.25 14.00
CA LEU A 132 -6.59 -19.37 12.72
C LEU A 132 -7.48 -18.82 11.60
N HIS A 133 -6.93 -17.92 10.79
CA HIS A 133 -7.61 -17.34 9.63
C HIS A 133 -6.92 -17.80 8.35
N TYR A 134 -7.66 -18.50 7.50
CA TYR A 134 -7.19 -18.92 6.20
C TYR A 134 -7.64 -17.91 5.14
N GLY A 135 -6.66 -17.30 4.49
CA GLY A 135 -6.88 -16.42 3.35
C GLY A 135 -6.60 -17.14 2.03
N THR A 136 -6.91 -16.45 0.94
CA THR A 136 -6.57 -16.89 -0.40
C THR A 136 -5.45 -16.01 -0.93
N ASP A 137 -4.40 -16.63 -1.49
CA ASP A 137 -3.33 -15.90 -2.13
C ASP A 137 -3.87 -15.20 -3.39
N PRO A 138 -3.77 -13.86 -3.49
CA PRO A 138 -4.34 -13.11 -4.61
C PRO A 138 -3.65 -13.39 -5.95
N HIS A 139 -2.40 -13.87 -5.94
CA HIS A 139 -1.66 -14.17 -7.17
C HIS A 139 -1.94 -15.58 -7.69
N THR A 140 -2.11 -16.55 -6.80
CA THR A 140 -2.29 -17.96 -7.19
C THR A 140 -3.73 -18.45 -7.11
N GLY A 141 -4.62 -17.72 -6.42
CA GLY A 141 -5.99 -18.15 -6.11
C GLY A 141 -6.07 -19.36 -5.18
N CYS A 142 -4.93 -19.83 -4.67
CA CYS A 142 -4.86 -20.96 -3.78
C CYS A 142 -4.98 -20.52 -2.31
N PRO A 143 -5.59 -21.32 -1.43
CA PRO A 143 -5.58 -21.06 0.00
C PRO A 143 -4.15 -20.98 0.55
N PHE A 144 -3.93 -20.11 1.54
CA PHE A 144 -2.66 -20.09 2.24
C PHE A 144 -2.37 -21.43 2.91
N ARG A 145 -1.13 -21.89 2.77
CA ARG A 145 -0.65 -23.10 3.43
C ARG A 145 -0.48 -22.90 4.94
N PHE A 146 -0.27 -21.65 5.37
CA PHE A 146 -0.12 -21.27 6.76
C PHE A 146 -1.12 -20.16 7.09
N PRO A 147 -1.93 -20.28 8.15
CA PRO A 147 -2.95 -19.30 8.49
C PRO A 147 -2.37 -18.07 9.20
N LEU A 148 -3.13 -16.98 9.18
CA LEU A 148 -2.89 -15.86 10.09
C LEU A 148 -3.42 -16.24 11.49
N VAL A 149 -2.56 -16.12 12.50
CA VAL A 149 -2.94 -16.36 13.89
C VAL A 149 -3.45 -15.06 14.50
N SER A 150 -4.50 -15.15 15.31
CA SER A 150 -5.02 -14.02 16.09
C SER A 150 -5.43 -14.44 17.49
N VAL A 151 -5.34 -13.52 18.44
CA VAL A 151 -5.84 -13.68 19.81
C VAL A 151 -6.64 -12.45 20.17
N ARG A 152 -7.92 -12.64 20.53
CA ARG A 152 -8.88 -11.53 20.73
C ARG A 152 -8.93 -10.63 19.48
N ASN A 153 -8.54 -9.36 19.61
CA ASN A 153 -8.45 -8.38 18.52
C ASN A 153 -7.02 -8.15 18.02
N VAL A 154 -6.06 -9.00 18.40
CA VAL A 154 -4.65 -8.93 18.00
C VAL A 154 -4.37 -9.93 16.90
N TYR A 155 -3.84 -9.47 15.78
CA TYR A 155 -3.49 -10.25 14.60
C TYR A 155 -1.97 -10.27 14.44
N LEU A 156 -1.39 -11.46 14.31
CA LEU A 156 0.06 -11.64 14.33
C LEU A 156 0.61 -11.85 12.91
N LEU A 157 1.13 -10.79 12.31
CA LEU A 157 1.65 -10.81 10.94
C LEU A 157 3.18 -11.08 10.92
N PRO A 158 3.70 -11.71 9.85
CA PRO A 158 5.13 -11.91 9.68
C PRO A 158 5.87 -10.58 9.48
N GLY A 159 7.14 -10.53 9.89
CA GLY A 159 7.99 -9.34 9.70
C GLY A 159 8.47 -9.16 8.26
N ILE A 160 8.54 -10.24 7.47
CA ILE A 160 9.00 -10.20 6.08
C ILE A 160 7.96 -9.45 5.22
N PRO A 161 8.31 -8.33 4.55
CA PRO A 161 7.34 -7.48 3.86
C PRO A 161 6.51 -8.20 2.81
N GLU A 162 7.10 -9.08 2.00
CA GLU A 162 6.41 -9.81 0.95
C GLU A 162 5.36 -10.77 1.52
N LEU A 163 5.66 -11.41 2.65
CA LEU A 163 4.73 -12.31 3.32
C LEU A 163 3.59 -11.53 3.98
N LEU A 164 3.92 -10.43 4.67
CA LEU A 164 2.94 -9.57 5.31
C LEU A 164 1.93 -9.03 4.29
N ARG A 165 2.42 -8.56 3.13
CA ARG A 165 1.59 -8.06 2.04
C ARG A 165 0.62 -9.12 1.55
N ARG A 166 1.13 -10.32 1.23
CA ARG A 166 0.29 -11.44 0.78
C ARG A 166 -0.79 -11.77 1.79
N VAL A 167 -0.42 -11.96 3.06
CA VAL A 167 -1.35 -12.33 4.13
C VAL A 167 -2.44 -11.29 4.30
N LEU A 168 -2.07 -9.99 4.40
CA LEU A 168 -3.05 -8.94 4.58
C LEU A 168 -3.98 -8.81 3.37
N GLU A 169 -3.45 -8.92 2.15
CA GLU A 169 -4.26 -8.84 0.94
C GLU A 169 -5.25 -9.99 0.81
N GLY A 170 -4.83 -11.21 1.13
CA GLY A 170 -5.70 -12.38 1.12
C GLY A 170 -6.75 -12.41 2.23
N LEU A 171 -6.61 -11.53 3.23
CA LEU A 171 -7.48 -11.45 4.41
C LEU A 171 -8.09 -10.06 4.64
N LYS A 172 -8.14 -9.20 3.61
CA LYS A 172 -8.73 -7.85 3.69
C LYS A 172 -10.14 -7.83 4.29
N GLY A 173 -10.93 -8.88 4.02
CA GLY A 173 -12.28 -9.04 4.54
C GLY A 173 -12.37 -9.05 6.08
N LEU A 174 -11.28 -9.39 6.80
CA LEU A 174 -11.24 -9.34 8.26
C LEU A 174 -11.26 -7.90 8.80
N PHE A 175 -10.79 -6.94 8.00
CA PHE A 175 -10.60 -5.55 8.41
C PHE A 175 -11.49 -4.58 7.65
N GLN A 176 -12.28 -5.05 6.68
CA GLN A 176 -13.10 -4.19 5.84
C GLN A 176 -14.18 -3.50 6.67
N ASN A 177 -14.16 -2.16 6.64
CA ASN A 177 -15.20 -1.30 7.15
C ASN A 177 -15.83 -0.54 5.98
N THR A 178 -17.00 -0.97 5.52
CA THR A 178 -17.71 -0.32 4.41
C THR A 178 -18.46 0.95 4.81
N ALA A 179 -18.59 1.23 6.12
CA ALA A 179 -19.29 2.40 6.61
C ALA A 179 -18.46 3.68 6.50
N VAL A 180 -17.14 3.57 6.34
CA VAL A 180 -16.21 4.71 6.26
C VAL A 180 -15.41 4.60 4.97
N GLN A 181 -15.33 5.69 4.22
CA GLN A 181 -14.42 5.84 3.10
C GLN A 181 -13.55 7.06 3.34
N PHE A 182 -12.26 6.93 3.06
CA PHE A 182 -11.32 8.01 3.22
C PHE A 182 -10.99 8.62 1.87
N HIS A 183 -11.12 9.93 1.78
CA HIS A 183 -10.89 10.71 0.58
C HIS A 183 -9.67 11.62 0.80
N LEU A 184 -8.76 11.60 -0.17
CA LEU A 184 -7.57 12.45 -0.22
C LEU A 184 -7.60 13.27 -1.49
N ARG A 185 -7.30 14.57 -1.38
CA ARG A 185 -6.98 15.44 -2.51
C ARG A 185 -5.63 16.08 -2.28
N GLU A 186 -4.84 16.19 -3.33
CA GLU A 186 -3.54 16.84 -3.30
C GLU A 186 -3.58 18.09 -4.19
N LEU A 187 -3.01 19.17 -3.70
CA LEU A 187 -2.82 20.42 -4.44
C LEU A 187 -1.34 20.77 -4.42
N TYR A 188 -0.83 21.29 -5.53
CA TYR A 188 0.57 21.67 -5.68
C TYR A 188 0.67 23.17 -5.87
N VAL A 189 1.44 23.83 -5.02
CA VAL A 189 1.50 25.29 -4.94
C VAL A 189 2.93 25.78 -5.18
N ALA A 190 3.11 26.64 -6.18
CA ALA A 190 4.34 27.37 -6.48
C ALA A 190 4.43 28.68 -5.68
N ALA A 191 4.24 28.59 -4.36
CA ALA A 191 4.40 29.70 -3.43
C ALA A 191 5.08 29.20 -2.16
N ASN A 192 5.78 30.10 -1.47
CA ASN A 192 6.45 29.77 -0.23
C ASN A 192 5.44 29.41 0.88
N GLU A 193 5.76 28.42 1.72
CA GLU A 193 4.86 28.00 2.80
C GLU A 193 4.46 29.15 3.73
N ALA A 194 5.40 30.03 4.09
CA ALA A 194 5.14 31.14 5.00
C ALA A 194 4.13 32.14 4.43
N SER A 195 4.06 32.30 3.09
CA SER A 195 3.10 33.23 2.47
C SER A 195 1.68 32.66 2.44
N ILE A 196 1.53 31.34 2.37
CA ILE A 196 0.23 30.68 2.34
C ILE A 196 -0.25 30.21 3.72
N ALA A 197 0.64 30.11 4.71
CA ALA A 197 0.31 29.66 6.07
C ALA A 197 -0.90 30.39 6.72
N PRO A 198 -1.07 31.72 6.59
CA PRO A 198 -2.26 32.40 7.13
C PRO A 198 -3.57 31.93 6.48
N ILE A 199 -3.55 31.64 5.18
CA ILE A 199 -4.71 31.14 4.43
C ILE A 199 -5.03 29.72 4.89
N LEU A 200 -4.01 28.87 5.07
CA LEU A 200 -4.19 27.50 5.57
C LEU A 200 -4.75 27.50 7.00
N ALA A 201 -4.28 28.41 7.86
CA ALA A 201 -4.81 28.55 9.22
C ALA A 201 -6.28 28.97 9.23
N GLN A 202 -6.69 29.89 8.35
CA GLN A 202 -8.09 30.28 8.18
C GLN A 202 -8.95 29.12 7.66
N ALA A 203 -8.46 28.39 6.66
CA ALA A 203 -9.13 27.19 6.15
C ALA A 203 -9.31 26.15 7.27
N GLN A 204 -8.26 25.83 8.02
CA GLN A 204 -8.33 24.86 9.11
C GLN A 204 -9.31 25.31 10.22
N ALA A 205 -9.37 26.61 10.52
CA ALA A 205 -10.34 27.15 11.48
C ALA A 205 -11.78 27.06 10.96
N HIS A 206 -12.00 27.24 9.65
CA HIS A 206 -13.32 27.18 9.02
C HIS A 206 -13.86 25.74 8.96
N PHE A 207 -13.05 24.78 8.49
CA PHE A 207 -13.47 23.39 8.31
C PHE A 207 -13.33 22.54 9.60
N GLY A 208 -12.50 22.97 10.54
CA GLY A 208 -12.36 22.34 11.85
C GLY A 208 -11.97 20.87 11.74
N ARG A 209 -12.65 20.01 12.51
CA ARG A 209 -12.37 18.56 12.53
C ARG A 209 -12.94 17.78 11.34
N ARG A 210 -13.72 18.42 10.47
CA ARG A 210 -14.34 17.77 9.30
C ARG A 210 -13.33 17.50 8.19
N LEU A 211 -12.19 18.19 8.21
CA LEU A 211 -11.16 18.10 7.18
C LEU A 211 -9.77 18.25 7.81
N GLY A 212 -8.87 17.32 7.49
CA GLY A 212 -7.46 17.43 7.76
C GLY A 212 -6.76 18.19 6.65
N LEU A 213 -6.17 19.34 6.97
CA LEU A 213 -5.34 20.12 6.06
C LEU A 213 -3.86 19.94 6.43
N GLY A 214 -3.07 19.46 5.48
CA GLY A 214 -1.62 19.30 5.64
C GLY A 214 -0.85 20.15 4.63
N SER A 215 0.31 20.66 5.03
CA SER A 215 1.28 21.32 4.15
C SER A 215 2.64 20.63 4.24
N TYR A 216 3.25 20.38 3.09
CA TYR A 216 4.53 19.69 2.96
C TYR A 216 5.41 20.45 1.97
N PRO A 217 6.38 21.24 2.44
CA PRO A 217 7.36 21.89 1.59
C PRO A 217 8.23 20.87 0.84
N ASP A 218 8.51 21.16 -0.43
CA ASP A 218 9.41 20.37 -1.26
C ASP A 218 10.48 21.28 -1.84
N TRP A 219 11.64 21.28 -1.20
CA TRP A 219 12.79 22.10 -1.56
C TRP A 219 13.56 21.56 -2.77
N GLY A 220 13.30 20.31 -3.17
CA GLY A 220 13.95 19.66 -4.31
C GLY A 220 13.15 19.75 -5.60
N SER A 221 11.87 20.11 -5.54
CA SER A 221 11.01 20.22 -6.70
C SER A 221 11.24 21.52 -7.47
N ASN A 222 11.42 21.40 -8.79
CA ASN A 222 11.45 22.55 -9.70
C ASN A 222 10.05 22.97 -10.17
N TYR A 223 9.00 22.24 -9.78
CA TYR A 223 7.64 22.41 -10.32
C TYR A 223 6.67 23.07 -9.33
N TYR A 224 6.82 22.78 -8.04
CA TYR A 224 6.02 23.35 -6.96
C TYR A 224 6.91 23.53 -5.72
N GLN A 225 6.50 24.39 -4.79
CA GLN A 225 7.25 24.61 -3.54
C GLN A 225 6.57 23.91 -2.35
N VAL A 226 5.25 23.79 -2.36
CA VAL A 226 4.48 23.17 -1.28
C VAL A 226 3.44 22.22 -1.86
N LYS A 227 3.39 21.00 -1.34
CA LYS A 227 2.27 20.08 -1.52
C LYS A 227 1.27 20.26 -0.38
N LEU A 228 0.03 20.55 -0.71
CA LEU A 228 -1.07 20.56 0.24
C LEU A 228 -1.87 19.27 0.13
N THR A 229 -2.30 18.73 1.26
CA THR A 229 -3.17 17.55 1.31
C THR A 229 -4.46 17.88 2.04
N LEU A 230 -5.59 17.52 1.44
CA LEU A 230 -6.92 17.61 2.03
C LEU A 230 -7.42 16.21 2.30
N ASP A 231 -7.75 15.92 3.56
CA ASP A 231 -8.11 14.59 4.03
C ASP A 231 -9.47 14.61 4.73
N SER A 232 -10.39 13.73 4.35
CA SER A 232 -11.75 13.70 4.91
C SER A 232 -12.40 12.31 4.77
N GLU A 233 -13.39 12.03 5.62
CA GLU A 233 -14.29 10.87 5.49
C GLU A 233 -15.48 11.15 4.54
N GLU A 234 -15.67 12.42 4.17
CA GLU A 234 -16.73 12.89 3.28
C GLU A 234 -16.15 13.70 2.11
N GLU A 235 -16.74 13.55 0.92
CA GLU A 235 -16.30 14.28 -0.28
C GLU A 235 -16.71 15.77 -0.26
N GLY A 236 -17.87 16.11 0.32
CA GLY A 236 -18.37 17.49 0.38
C GLY A 236 -17.39 18.51 0.99
N PRO A 237 -16.88 18.28 2.22
CA PRO A 237 -15.88 19.18 2.83
C PRO A 237 -14.61 19.35 2.00
N LEU A 238 -14.20 18.33 1.24
CA LEU A 238 -13.02 18.42 0.37
C LEU A 238 -13.26 19.37 -0.79
N GLU A 239 -14.41 19.26 -1.44
CA GLU A 239 -14.77 20.12 -2.57
C GLU A 239 -14.91 21.58 -2.12
N GLU A 240 -15.58 21.81 -0.99
CA GLU A 240 -15.71 23.14 -0.38
C GLU A 240 -14.34 23.75 -0.03
N CYS A 241 -13.45 22.97 0.57
CA CYS A 241 -12.11 23.43 0.93
C CYS A 241 -11.24 23.67 -0.30
N LEU A 242 -11.34 22.82 -1.32
CA LEU A 242 -10.62 23.00 -2.57
C LEU A 242 -11.07 24.27 -3.29
N ALA A 243 -12.37 24.56 -3.32
CA ALA A 243 -12.91 25.81 -3.85
C ALA A 243 -12.41 27.02 -3.04
N TYR A 244 -12.43 26.93 -1.71
CA TYR A 244 -11.91 27.96 -0.82
C TYR A 244 -10.43 28.26 -1.08
N LEU A 245 -9.58 27.24 -1.11
CA LEU A 245 -8.14 27.40 -1.34
C LEU A 245 -7.86 27.94 -2.74
N THR A 246 -8.58 27.48 -3.76
CA THR A 246 -8.44 27.99 -5.14
C THR A 246 -8.76 29.49 -5.24
N ALA A 247 -9.73 29.97 -4.46
CA ALA A 247 -10.12 31.38 -4.45
C ALA A 247 -9.16 32.28 -3.64
N HIS A 248 -8.50 31.76 -2.61
CA HIS A 248 -7.71 32.55 -1.66
C HIS A 248 -6.19 32.42 -1.85
N LEU A 249 -5.71 31.35 -2.48
CA LEU A 249 -4.29 31.20 -2.82
C LEU A 249 -3.85 32.26 -3.84
N PRO A 250 -2.56 32.65 -3.86
CA PRO A 250 -2.05 33.61 -4.81
C PRO A 250 -2.38 33.21 -6.26
N GLN A 251 -2.85 34.16 -7.07
CA GLN A 251 -3.23 33.86 -8.46
C GLN A 251 -2.06 33.25 -9.24
N GLY A 252 -2.34 32.17 -9.97
CA GLY A 252 -1.32 31.44 -10.74
C GLY A 252 -0.35 30.60 -9.92
N SER A 253 -0.53 30.52 -8.59
CA SER A 253 0.32 29.67 -7.74
C SER A 253 -0.05 28.18 -7.79
N LEU A 254 -1.29 27.85 -8.18
CA LEU A 254 -1.70 26.45 -8.34
C LEU A 254 -1.08 25.86 -9.60
N VAL A 255 -0.32 24.78 -9.43
CA VAL A 255 0.38 24.11 -10.50
C VAL A 255 -0.33 22.79 -10.82
N PRO A 256 -0.71 22.56 -12.09
CA PRO A 256 -1.14 21.22 -12.50
C PRO A 256 0.08 20.30 -12.47
N TYR A 257 0.14 19.43 -11.47
CA TYR A 257 1.23 18.48 -11.31
C TYR A 257 0.66 17.07 -11.11
N THR A 258 1.16 16.14 -11.91
CA THR A 258 0.83 14.72 -11.81
C THR A 258 2.12 13.97 -11.44
N PRO A 259 2.26 13.51 -10.19
CA PRO A 259 3.40 12.69 -9.79
C PRO A 259 3.48 11.43 -10.65
N ASN A 260 4.68 11.02 -11.05
CA ASN A 260 4.91 9.78 -11.82
C ASN A 260 4.01 9.65 -13.07
N ALA A 261 3.80 10.75 -13.80
CA ALA A 261 2.91 10.81 -14.96
C ALA A 261 3.15 9.69 -16.00
N VAL A 262 4.39 9.21 -16.15
CA VAL A 262 4.73 8.12 -17.07
C VAL A 262 4.17 6.78 -16.61
N GLU A 263 4.33 6.42 -15.33
CA GLU A 263 3.75 5.20 -14.76
C GLU A 263 2.22 5.25 -14.77
N GLN A 264 1.64 6.39 -14.37
CA GLN A 264 0.18 6.58 -14.36
C GLN A 264 -0.41 6.56 -15.78
N ALA A 265 0.27 7.14 -16.77
CA ALA A 265 -0.16 7.07 -18.16
C ALA A 265 -0.12 5.63 -18.68
N SER A 266 0.90 4.84 -18.30
CA SER A 266 0.97 3.43 -18.68
C SER A 266 -0.22 2.64 -18.12
N GLU A 267 -0.54 2.77 -16.83
CA GLU A 267 -1.71 2.12 -16.21
C GLU A 267 -3.04 2.59 -16.84
N ALA A 268 -3.18 3.88 -17.13
CA ALA A 268 -4.38 4.43 -17.74
C ALA A 268 -4.58 3.90 -19.17
N VAL A 269 -3.50 3.79 -19.95
CA VAL A 269 -3.53 3.19 -21.30
C VAL A 269 -3.89 1.71 -21.22
N TYR A 270 -3.32 0.95 -20.27
CA TYR A 270 -3.68 -0.46 -20.07
C TYR A 270 -5.16 -0.63 -19.69
N LYS A 271 -5.68 0.18 -18.76
CA LYS A 271 -7.12 0.20 -18.42
C LYS A 271 -8.00 0.54 -19.61
N LEU A 272 -7.57 1.49 -20.46
CA LEU A 272 -8.29 1.83 -21.69
C LEU A 272 -8.32 0.65 -22.68
N THR A 273 -7.21 -0.08 -22.83
CA THR A 273 -7.18 -1.29 -23.67
C THR A 273 -8.03 -2.44 -23.12
N GLU A 274 -8.14 -2.59 -21.80
CA GLU A 274 -9.02 -3.58 -21.17
C GLU A 274 -10.50 -3.20 -21.23
N SER A 275 -10.82 -1.89 -21.21
CA SER A 275 -12.19 -1.36 -21.33
C SER A 275 -12.78 -1.39 -22.74
N GLY A 276 -12.05 -1.92 -23.74
CA GLY A 276 -12.58 -2.16 -25.10
C GLY A 276 -12.84 -0.93 -25.95
N ASN A 277 -12.44 0.28 -25.52
CA ASN A 277 -12.58 1.47 -26.36
C ASN A 277 -11.42 1.57 -27.37
N ALA A 278 -11.65 1.03 -28.56
CA ALA A 278 -10.80 1.21 -29.71
C ALA A 278 -10.63 2.70 -30.03
N LEU A 279 -9.43 3.24 -29.83
CA LEU A 279 -9.00 4.53 -30.39
C LEU A 279 -8.89 4.40 -31.92
N MET A 280 -10.03 4.44 -32.60
CA MET A 280 -10.11 4.81 -34.02
C MET A 280 -10.18 6.33 -34.09
N LEU A 281 -9.02 6.99 -34.06
CA LEU A 281 -8.90 8.40 -34.44
C LEU A 281 -9.20 8.54 -35.95
N LYS A 282 -10.47 8.70 -36.30
CA LYS A 282 -10.86 9.44 -37.51
C LYS A 282 -10.51 10.90 -37.25
N ASN A 283 -9.43 11.38 -37.87
CA ASN A 283 -9.15 12.81 -37.98
C ASN A 283 -10.05 13.41 -39.08
N PRO A 284 -10.97 14.36 -38.79
CA PRO A 284 -11.56 15.20 -39.81
C PRO A 284 -10.72 16.47 -39.96
N SER A 285 -10.38 16.79 -41.21
CA SER A 285 -9.95 18.12 -41.70
C SER A 285 -8.71 18.76 -41.08
N ARG A 286 -7.56 18.59 -41.74
CA ARG A 286 -6.67 19.72 -42.03
C ARG A 286 -6.40 19.76 -43.54
N SER A 287 -7.03 20.72 -44.19
CA SER A 287 -6.79 21.13 -45.57
C SER A 287 -5.37 21.68 -45.72
N CYS A 288 -4.49 20.94 -46.41
CA CYS A 288 -3.29 21.53 -47.01
C CYS A 288 -3.66 22.06 -48.39
N MET A 289 -3.72 23.38 -48.53
CA MET A 289 -3.76 24.06 -49.84
C MET A 289 -2.34 24.33 -50.32
N SER A 290 -2.10 23.97 -51.59
CA SER A 290 -1.10 24.50 -52.54
C SER A 290 0.39 24.25 -52.27
N ALA A 291 1.29 24.05 -53.23
CA ALA A 291 1.23 23.73 -54.67
C ALA A 291 2.70 23.51 -55.09
N ALA A 292 2.98 22.49 -55.91
CA ALA A 292 3.99 22.48 -56.99
C ALA A 292 4.22 21.04 -57.52
N SER A 293 3.48 20.74 -58.59
CA SER A 293 3.75 19.99 -59.83
C SER A 293 4.96 19.04 -60.02
N PRO A 294 4.86 18.10 -61.00
CA PRO A 294 5.31 16.71 -60.84
C PRO A 294 6.51 16.35 -61.73
N LEU A 295 7.23 15.28 -61.35
CA LEU A 295 8.08 14.52 -62.29
C LEU A 295 7.80 13.02 -62.15
N SER A 296 7.77 12.40 -63.32
CA SER A 296 7.10 11.16 -63.70
C SER A 296 7.87 9.88 -63.40
N LEU A 297 7.10 8.86 -63.03
CA LEU A 297 7.23 7.41 -63.28
C LEU A 297 8.38 6.95 -64.20
N SER A 298 9.09 5.88 -63.80
CA SER A 298 8.85 4.56 -64.40
C SER A 298 9.44 3.41 -63.57
N TRP A 299 8.70 2.30 -63.56
CA TRP A 299 9.08 0.97 -63.11
C TRP A 299 9.98 0.30 -64.16
N SER A 300 10.95 -0.50 -63.74
CA SER A 300 10.94 -1.97 -63.91
C SER A 300 12.31 -2.63 -63.82
N SER A 301 12.29 -3.85 -63.27
CA SER A 301 13.20 -4.96 -63.56
C SER A 301 14.60 -4.93 -62.93
N PHE A 302 14.85 -5.82 -61.96
CA PHE A 302 15.55 -7.08 -62.25
C PHE A 302 15.52 -8.02 -61.04
N TYR A 303 14.88 -9.18 -61.23
CA TYR A 303 15.05 -10.37 -60.40
C TYR A 303 16.47 -10.93 -60.58
N ARG A 304 17.13 -11.35 -59.49
CA ARG A 304 17.95 -12.58 -59.43
C ARG A 304 18.43 -12.88 -58.00
N THR A 305 17.84 -13.90 -57.40
CA THR A 305 18.49 -14.77 -56.40
C THR A 305 19.34 -15.83 -57.12
N PRO A 306 20.49 -16.27 -56.58
CA PRO A 306 20.54 -17.58 -55.88
C PRO A 306 21.56 -17.59 -54.70
N SER A 307 21.21 -18.13 -53.53
CA SER A 307 21.43 -19.51 -53.02
C SER A 307 22.84 -19.86 -52.47
N ARG A 308 22.83 -20.25 -51.18
CA ARG A 308 23.67 -21.22 -50.41
C ARG A 308 25.21 -21.14 -50.41
N GLY A 309 25.80 -21.12 -49.20
CA GLY A 309 27.03 -21.88 -48.89
C GLY A 309 28.10 -21.22 -48.00
N THR A 310 28.11 -21.59 -46.70
CA THR A 310 29.27 -21.95 -45.86
C THR A 310 30.47 -20.98 -45.65
N ILE A 311 30.55 -20.45 -44.42
CA ILE A 311 31.69 -20.26 -43.48
C ILE A 311 33.11 -20.00 -44.06
N CYS A 312 33.71 -18.83 -43.74
CA CYS A 312 35.06 -18.75 -43.14
C CYS A 312 35.44 -17.36 -42.57
N ARG A 313 35.99 -17.38 -41.35
CA ARG A 313 36.94 -16.46 -40.66
C ARG A 313 37.16 -15.05 -41.22
N CYS A 314 36.98 -14.02 -40.39
CA CYS A 314 38.05 -13.21 -39.78
C CYS A 314 37.47 -11.90 -39.21
N CYS A 315 37.41 -11.75 -37.88
CA CYS A 315 37.57 -10.44 -37.23
C CYS A 315 37.85 -10.62 -35.74
N ARG A 316 39.14 -10.56 -35.41
CA ARG A 316 39.59 -10.03 -34.12
C ARG A 316 39.28 -8.54 -34.11
N LEU A 317 38.61 -8.07 -33.07
CA LEU A 317 38.91 -6.77 -32.48
C LEU A 317 38.46 -6.80 -31.01
N LYS A 318 39.46 -6.88 -30.13
CA LYS A 318 39.33 -6.44 -28.74
C LYS A 318 39.15 -4.93 -28.77
N VAL A 319 38.06 -4.44 -28.21
CA VAL A 319 38.01 -3.20 -27.41
C VAL A 319 37.10 -3.54 -26.23
N THR A 320 37.58 -3.18 -25.04
CA THR A 320 37.19 -3.63 -23.69
C THR A 320 35.70 -3.73 -23.41
#